data_AF-A0A967MMN5-F1
#
_entry.id   AF-A0A967MMN5-F1
#
_cell.length_a   1.000
_cell.length_b   1.000
_cell.length_c   1.000
_cell.angle_alpha   90.00
_cell.angle_beta   90.00
_cell.angle_gamma   90.00
#
_symmetry.space_group_name_H-M   'P 1'
#
loop_
_entity.id
_entity.type
_entity.pdbx_description
1 polymer ?
#
loop_
_entity_poly.entity_id
_entity_poly.type
_entity_poly.pdbx_seq_one_letter_code
_entity_poly.pdbx_strand_id
1 'polypeptide(L)'
;MAFGRSAGDSWHVEWVTIDDPDPTFVGIPSNDEAIQAVGLQGFAKGAAKFSRPEGCVLQGKDLYFACTQGGDPPAGEPIEFGYGDGRGQIFRLDLRTGHLDLVYESPSMSVLDLPDNITITPRGTLMFCEDNTPDNFLRGLTPGGDLFDFCKNVIPGGDEEFAGATFSNDGETLYVNIQGRVGISFAIWGPWQNGP
;
A
#
# COMPACT_ATOMS: atom_id res chain seq x y z
N MET A 1 -1.40 -18.23 2.27
CA MET A 1 -0.65 -17.11 2.88
C MET A 1 0.78 -17.58 2.98
N ALA A 2 1.72 -16.80 2.45
CA ALA A 2 3.13 -17.17 2.48
C ALA A 2 3.73 -16.58 3.75
N PHE A 3 3.97 -17.43 4.75
CA PHE A 3 4.75 -17.09 5.95
C PHE A 3 6.24 -17.15 5.59
N GLY A 4 7.07 -16.28 6.17
CA GLY A 4 8.54 -16.35 6.09
C GLY A 4 9.16 -15.80 4.81
N ARG A 5 8.85 -14.56 4.42
CA ARG A 5 9.52 -13.85 3.32
C ARG A 5 10.51 -12.82 3.86
N SER A 6 11.55 -12.51 3.09
CA SER A 6 12.52 -11.47 3.44
C SER A 6 12.56 -10.41 2.35
N ALA A 7 12.78 -9.15 2.75
CA ALA A 7 13.03 -8.08 1.77
C ALA A 7 14.16 -8.48 0.82
N GLY A 8 13.93 -8.31 -0.49
CA GLY A 8 14.81 -8.78 -1.55
C GLY A 8 14.43 -10.13 -2.17
N ASP A 9 13.46 -10.85 -1.61
CA ASP A 9 12.88 -12.02 -2.29
C ASP A 9 12.23 -11.59 -3.61
N SER A 10 12.46 -12.39 -4.66
CA SER A 10 11.96 -12.12 -6.01
C SER A 10 11.39 -13.38 -6.65
N TRP A 11 10.25 -13.24 -7.31
CA TRP A 11 9.55 -14.32 -8.00
C TRP A 11 9.21 -13.92 -9.43
N HIS A 12 9.45 -14.80 -10.39
CA HIS A 12 8.81 -14.67 -11.70
C HIS A 12 7.32 -14.98 -11.56
N VAL A 13 6.47 -14.11 -12.11
CA VAL A 13 5.01 -14.20 -12.03
C VAL A 13 4.38 -14.12 -13.41
N GLU A 14 3.16 -14.66 -13.51
CA GLU A 14 2.34 -14.61 -14.72
C GLU A 14 0.98 -14.00 -14.38
N TRP A 15 0.35 -13.39 -15.39
CA TRP A 15 -1.00 -12.88 -15.26
C TRP A 15 -2.03 -13.98 -15.48
N VAL A 16 -3.00 -14.06 -14.57
CA VAL A 16 -4.16 -14.93 -14.71
C VAL A 16 -5.29 -14.11 -15.34
N THR A 17 -5.82 -14.57 -16.47
CA THR A 17 -7.00 -13.97 -17.08
C THR A 17 -8.24 -14.26 -16.24
N ILE A 18 -8.98 -13.22 -15.84
CA ILE A 18 -10.31 -13.33 -15.26
C ILE A 18 -11.32 -13.49 -16.40
N ASP A 19 -12.22 -14.48 -16.28
CA ASP A 19 -13.17 -14.78 -17.36
C ASP A 19 -14.33 -13.78 -17.38
N ASP A 20 -14.81 -13.40 -16.20
CA ASP A 20 -15.89 -12.43 -16.02
C ASP A 20 -15.47 -11.30 -15.06
N PRO A 21 -14.83 -10.23 -15.58
CA PRO A 21 -14.37 -9.11 -14.76
C PRO A 21 -15.49 -8.15 -14.32
N ASP A 22 -16.70 -8.28 -14.88
CA ASP A 22 -17.86 -7.44 -14.56
C ASP A 22 -19.11 -8.33 -14.38
N PRO A 23 -19.13 -9.16 -13.31
CA PRO A 23 -20.17 -10.17 -13.14
C PRO A 23 -21.54 -9.53 -12.92
N THR A 24 -22.53 -10.02 -13.67
CA THR A 24 -23.92 -9.62 -13.47
C THR A 24 -24.55 -10.45 -12.35
N PHE A 25 -25.06 -9.78 -11.32
CA PHE A 25 -25.74 -10.43 -10.20
C PHE A 25 -27.26 -10.50 -10.43
N VAL A 26 -27.88 -11.60 -9.99
CA VAL A 26 -29.35 -11.70 -9.95
C VAL A 26 -29.84 -11.08 -8.64
N GLY A 27 -30.53 -9.95 -8.74
CA GLY A 27 -30.97 -9.20 -7.56
C GLY A 27 -29.85 -8.32 -6.97
N ILE A 28 -29.97 -7.98 -5.69
CA ILE A 28 -28.96 -7.19 -4.96
C ILE A 28 -28.09 -8.17 -4.19
N PRO A 29 -26.80 -8.36 -4.55
CA PRO A 29 -25.91 -9.22 -3.80
C PRO A 29 -25.59 -8.60 -2.43
N SER A 30 -25.17 -9.42 -1.48
CA SER A 30 -24.49 -8.92 -0.28
C SER A 30 -23.13 -8.31 -0.64
N ASN A 31 -22.61 -7.44 0.23
CA ASN A 31 -21.27 -6.88 0.05
C ASN A 31 -20.23 -8.00 -0.06
N ASP A 32 -20.31 -9.02 0.79
CA ASP A 32 -19.36 -10.15 0.80
C ASP A 32 -19.36 -10.93 -0.52
N GLU A 33 -20.54 -11.14 -1.12
CA GLU A 33 -20.64 -11.77 -2.44
C GLU A 33 -20.03 -10.87 -3.54
N ALA A 34 -20.38 -9.58 -3.53
CA ALA A 34 -19.96 -8.65 -4.57
C ALA A 34 -18.44 -8.42 -4.58
N ILE A 35 -17.82 -8.15 -3.42
CA ILE A 35 -16.39 -7.82 -3.32
C ILE A 35 -15.48 -9.01 -3.65
N GLN A 36 -15.97 -10.24 -3.48
CA GLN A 36 -15.17 -11.46 -3.71
C GLN A 36 -15.33 -12.04 -5.12
N ALA A 37 -16.37 -11.66 -5.87
CA ALA A 37 -16.76 -12.33 -7.11
C ALA A 37 -15.62 -12.42 -8.16
N VAL A 38 -14.88 -11.33 -8.35
CA VAL A 38 -13.74 -11.27 -9.28
C VAL A 38 -12.51 -11.98 -8.69
N GLY A 39 -12.18 -11.70 -7.42
CA GLY A 39 -11.01 -12.28 -6.75
C GLY A 39 -11.06 -13.81 -6.65
N LEU A 40 -12.25 -14.38 -6.40
CA LEU A 40 -12.44 -15.83 -6.32
C LEU A 40 -12.15 -16.55 -7.65
N GLN A 41 -12.43 -15.93 -8.79
CA GLN A 41 -12.03 -16.49 -10.10
C GLN A 41 -10.51 -16.58 -10.21
N GLY A 42 -9.79 -15.53 -9.80
CA GLY A 42 -8.34 -15.51 -9.76
C GLY A 42 -7.79 -16.63 -8.86
N PHE A 43 -8.33 -16.76 -7.64
CA PHE A 43 -7.90 -17.80 -6.70
C PHE A 43 -8.17 -19.22 -7.22
N ALA A 44 -9.31 -19.45 -7.88
CA ALA A 44 -9.63 -20.74 -8.49
C ALA A 44 -8.64 -21.13 -9.61
N LYS A 45 -7.99 -20.13 -10.22
CA LYS A 45 -6.97 -20.28 -11.26
C LYS A 45 -5.53 -20.21 -10.75
N GLY A 46 -5.32 -20.16 -9.43
CA GLY A 46 -4.00 -20.18 -8.81
C GLY A 46 -3.33 -18.81 -8.65
N ALA A 47 -4.09 -17.70 -8.74
CA ALA A 47 -3.55 -16.38 -8.45
C ALA A 47 -3.00 -16.28 -7.01
N ALA A 48 -1.91 -15.52 -6.86
CA ALA A 48 -1.34 -15.24 -5.56
C ALA A 48 -2.33 -14.49 -4.64
N LYS A 49 -2.21 -14.72 -3.34
CA LYS A 49 -2.99 -14.04 -2.30
C LYS A 49 -2.11 -13.01 -1.61
N PHE A 50 -2.59 -11.78 -1.55
CA PHE A 50 -1.98 -10.67 -0.85
C PHE A 50 -2.86 -10.26 0.32
N SER A 51 -2.24 -9.82 1.40
CA SER A 51 -2.97 -9.35 2.57
C SER A 51 -3.39 -7.91 2.38
N ARG A 52 -4.68 -7.70 2.07
CA ARG A 52 -5.29 -6.38 1.86
C ARG A 52 -4.41 -5.50 0.96
N PRO A 53 -4.31 -5.82 -0.35
CA PRO A 53 -3.65 -4.92 -1.29
C PRO A 53 -4.46 -3.63 -1.41
N GLU A 54 -3.81 -2.50 -1.15
CA GLU A 54 -4.47 -1.17 -1.13
C GLU A 54 -3.97 -0.32 -2.31
N GLY A 55 -3.17 0.73 -2.05
CA GLY A 55 -2.66 1.63 -3.08
C GLY A 55 -1.66 0.97 -4.04
N CYS A 56 -1.67 1.41 -5.30
CA CYS A 56 -0.63 1.11 -6.28
C CYS A 56 -0.23 2.34 -7.11
N VAL A 57 1.01 2.35 -7.61
CA VAL A 57 1.55 3.45 -8.41
C VAL A 57 2.58 2.94 -9.42
N LEU A 58 2.61 3.54 -10.60
CA LEU A 58 3.47 3.15 -11.71
C LEU A 58 4.56 4.21 -11.96
N GLN A 59 5.83 3.79 -11.99
CA GLN A 59 6.93 4.60 -12.51
C GLN A 59 7.62 3.84 -13.66
N GLY A 60 7.41 4.31 -14.88
CA GLY A 60 7.98 3.69 -16.09
C GLY A 60 7.42 2.29 -16.38
N LYS A 61 8.10 1.25 -15.86
CA LYS A 61 7.70 -0.16 -15.95
C LYS A 61 7.61 -0.85 -14.59
N ASP A 62 7.84 -0.10 -13.52
CA ASP A 62 7.80 -0.61 -12.16
C ASP A 62 6.45 -0.22 -11.54
N LEU A 63 5.62 -1.22 -11.31
CA LEU A 63 4.36 -1.07 -10.56
C LEU A 63 4.65 -1.39 -9.09
N TYR A 64 4.45 -0.42 -8.21
CA TYR A 64 4.53 -0.61 -6.77
C TYR A 64 3.14 -0.73 -6.17
N PHE A 65 2.98 -1.56 -5.15
CA PHE A 65 1.73 -1.62 -4.39
C PHE A 65 1.98 -1.98 -2.92
N ALA A 66 1.11 -1.49 -2.05
CA ALA A 66 1.14 -1.76 -0.63
C ALA A 66 0.18 -2.92 -0.28
N CYS A 67 0.57 -3.70 0.72
CA CYS A 67 -0.25 -4.71 1.38
C CYS A 67 -0.29 -4.36 2.87
N THR A 68 -1.37 -3.72 3.32
CA THR A 68 -1.45 -3.06 4.64
C THR A 68 -1.19 -4.03 5.80
N GLN A 69 -1.73 -5.26 5.76
CA GLN A 69 -1.51 -6.29 6.79
C GLN A 69 -0.63 -7.45 6.29
N GLY A 70 0.20 -7.20 5.28
CA GLY A 70 1.16 -8.18 4.77
C GLY A 70 2.33 -8.42 5.72
N GLY A 71 3.00 -9.56 5.53
CA GLY A 71 4.22 -9.92 6.28
C GLY A 71 3.97 -10.87 7.44
N ASP A 72 5.07 -11.25 8.10
CA ASP A 72 5.00 -12.07 9.30
C ASP A 72 4.59 -11.22 10.53
N PRO A 73 3.90 -11.82 11.52
CA PRO A 73 3.55 -11.10 12.75
C PRO A 73 4.80 -10.71 13.54
N PRO A 74 4.99 -9.42 13.87
CA PRO A 74 6.09 -9.01 14.72
C PRO A 74 6.04 -9.67 16.10
N ALA A 75 7.19 -10.09 16.59
CA ALA A 75 7.27 -10.81 17.85
C ALA A 75 6.83 -9.93 19.04
N GLY A 76 5.77 -10.36 19.72
CA GLY A 76 5.28 -9.70 20.94
C GLY A 76 4.35 -8.50 20.70
N GLU A 77 3.97 -8.22 19.44
CA GLU A 77 2.98 -7.21 19.11
C GLU A 77 1.58 -7.80 19.01
N PRO A 78 0.52 -7.01 19.27
CA PRO A 78 -0.84 -7.45 19.01
C PRO A 78 -1.05 -7.69 17.52
N ILE A 79 -1.99 -8.58 17.20
CA ILE A 79 -2.48 -8.77 15.84
C ILE A 79 -3.74 -7.91 15.70
N GLU A 80 -3.76 -7.02 14.71
CA GLU A 80 -4.93 -6.19 14.40
C GLU A 80 -6.03 -7.02 13.72
N PHE A 81 -7.28 -6.62 13.91
CA PHE A 81 -8.38 -7.23 13.17
C PHE A 81 -8.21 -6.99 11.65
N GLY A 82 -8.43 -8.02 10.84
CA GLY A 82 -8.38 -7.90 9.39
C GLY A 82 -7.92 -9.18 8.70
N TYR A 83 -7.24 -9.04 7.56
CA TYR A 83 -6.77 -10.18 6.77
C TYR A 83 -5.25 -10.13 6.65
N GLY A 84 -4.57 -10.92 7.49
CA GLY A 84 -3.12 -10.93 7.67
C GLY A 84 -2.75 -10.65 9.12
N ASP A 85 -1.53 -11.05 9.51
CA ASP A 85 -1.03 -10.89 10.87
C ASP A 85 0.19 -9.94 10.95
N GLY A 86 0.66 -9.44 9.81
CA GLY A 86 1.82 -8.56 9.70
C GLY A 86 1.46 -7.07 9.81
N ARG A 87 2.48 -6.22 9.62
CA ARG A 87 2.38 -4.75 9.76
C ARG A 87 2.53 -3.99 8.44
N GLY A 88 2.75 -4.70 7.33
CA GLY A 88 2.84 -4.08 6.01
C GLY A 88 3.91 -4.68 5.14
N GLN A 89 3.60 -4.82 3.85
CA GLN A 89 4.57 -5.14 2.81
C GLN A 89 4.44 -4.18 1.63
N ILE A 90 5.57 -3.83 1.02
CA ILE A 90 5.63 -3.07 -0.24
C ILE A 90 6.22 -3.98 -1.31
N PHE A 91 5.51 -4.15 -2.42
CA PHE A 91 5.95 -4.95 -3.55
C PHE A 91 6.26 -4.07 -4.76
N ARG A 92 7.15 -4.56 -5.62
CA ARG A 92 7.46 -4.01 -6.95
C ARG A 92 7.27 -5.10 -7.99
N LEU A 93 6.50 -4.83 -9.03
CA LEU A 93 6.38 -5.67 -10.22
C LEU A 93 7.08 -4.97 -11.39
N ASP A 94 8.19 -5.55 -11.89
CA ASP A 94 8.81 -5.15 -13.15
C ASP A 94 7.97 -5.72 -14.31
N LEU A 95 7.17 -4.86 -14.94
CA LEU A 95 6.28 -5.21 -16.04
C LEU A 95 7.00 -5.63 -17.33
N ARG A 96 8.31 -5.38 -17.45
CA ARG A 96 9.11 -5.83 -18.59
C ARG A 96 9.55 -7.29 -18.44
N THR A 97 9.81 -7.73 -17.21
CA THR A 97 10.38 -9.05 -16.93
C THR A 97 9.42 -10.01 -16.26
N GLY A 98 8.31 -9.51 -15.71
CA GLY A 98 7.38 -10.33 -14.92
C GLY A 98 7.96 -10.71 -13.56
N HIS A 99 8.92 -9.95 -13.01
CA HIS A 99 9.45 -10.21 -11.68
C HIS A 99 8.72 -9.37 -10.63
N LEU A 100 8.20 -10.06 -9.61
CA LEU A 100 7.64 -9.47 -8.40
C LEU A 100 8.68 -9.53 -7.29
N ASP A 101 9.08 -8.38 -6.77
CA ASP A 101 10.04 -8.23 -5.69
C ASP A 101 9.32 -7.78 -4.41
N LEU A 102 9.65 -8.38 -3.26
CA LEU A 102 9.30 -7.82 -1.96
C LEU A 102 10.33 -6.73 -1.61
N VAL A 103 9.92 -5.46 -1.73
CA VAL A 103 10.79 -4.30 -1.54
C VAL A 103 10.99 -4.00 -0.06
N TYR A 104 9.92 -4.11 0.72
CA TYR A 104 9.95 -3.83 2.15
C TYR A 104 8.93 -4.70 2.88
N GLU A 105 9.29 -5.17 4.06
CA GLU A 105 8.38 -5.81 5.02
C GLU A 105 8.60 -5.13 6.36
N SER A 106 7.51 -4.71 6.99
CA SER A 106 7.59 -4.03 8.27
C SER A 106 8.01 -4.99 9.38
N PRO A 107 9.07 -4.66 10.16
CA PRO A 107 9.49 -5.49 11.28
C PRO A 107 8.65 -5.25 12.55
N SER A 108 7.91 -4.15 12.63
CA SER A 108 7.15 -3.73 13.82
C SER A 108 6.23 -2.55 13.51
N MET A 109 5.15 -2.40 14.30
CA MET A 109 4.24 -1.26 14.20
C MET A 109 4.91 0.10 14.47
N SER A 110 6.06 0.11 15.14
CA SER A 110 6.82 1.34 15.41
C SER A 110 7.68 1.82 14.23
N VAL A 111 7.84 1.00 13.19
CA VAL A 111 8.69 1.29 12.03
C VAL A 111 7.85 1.64 10.81
N LEU A 112 6.91 0.77 10.46
CA LEU A 112 5.91 0.99 9.42
C LEU A 112 4.64 0.26 9.86
N ASP A 113 3.50 0.92 9.81
CA ASP A 113 2.26 0.33 10.29
C ASP A 113 1.13 0.56 9.30
N LEU A 114 0.58 -0.55 8.79
CA LEU A 114 -0.59 -0.56 7.93
C LEU A 114 -0.49 0.42 6.73
N PRO A 115 0.57 0.31 5.89
CA PRO A 115 0.70 1.16 4.71
C PRO A 115 -0.44 0.92 3.73
N ASP A 116 -1.10 1.99 3.31
CA ASP A 116 -2.24 1.94 2.42
C ASP A 116 -1.93 2.65 1.08
N ASN A 117 -2.16 3.96 1.02
CA ASN A 117 -2.07 4.67 -0.24
C ASN A 117 -0.62 4.98 -0.57
N ILE A 118 -0.21 4.81 -1.83
CA ILE A 118 1.17 4.97 -2.27
C ILE A 118 1.27 6.00 -3.40
N THR A 119 2.34 6.80 -3.38
CA THR A 119 2.73 7.67 -4.48
C THR A 119 4.24 7.69 -4.66
N ILE A 120 4.72 8.35 -5.71
CA ILE A 120 6.14 8.46 -6.02
C ILE A 120 6.52 9.92 -6.17
N THR A 121 7.56 10.34 -5.45
CA THR A 121 8.16 11.67 -5.59
C THR A 121 8.81 11.84 -6.98
N PRO A 122 9.07 13.08 -7.43
CA PRO A 122 9.78 13.32 -8.70
C PRO A 122 11.15 12.63 -8.81
N ARG A 123 11.78 12.30 -7.67
CA ARG A 123 13.09 11.61 -7.61
C ARG A 123 13.01 10.10 -7.44
N GLY A 124 11.81 9.51 -7.38
CA GLY A 124 11.63 8.06 -7.27
C GLY A 124 11.53 7.51 -5.84
N THR A 125 11.57 8.35 -4.80
CA THR A 125 11.21 7.92 -3.44
C THR A 125 9.73 7.59 -3.40
N LEU A 126 9.37 6.41 -2.87
CA LEU A 126 7.98 6.04 -2.61
C LEU A 126 7.51 6.77 -1.36
N MET A 127 6.25 7.21 -1.33
CA MET A 127 5.61 7.69 -0.10
C MET A 127 4.32 6.93 0.16
N PHE A 128 4.03 6.65 1.42
CA PHE A 128 2.87 5.86 1.84
C PHE A 128 2.11 6.55 2.95
N CYS A 129 0.79 6.53 2.86
CA CYS A 129 -0.11 6.88 3.95
C CYS A 129 -0.25 5.66 4.87
N GLU A 130 0.01 5.82 6.17
CA GLU A 130 -0.41 4.84 7.17
C GLU A 130 -1.89 5.00 7.52
N ASP A 131 -2.56 3.87 7.72
CA ASP A 131 -3.94 3.73 8.17
C ASP A 131 -4.00 2.85 9.42
N ASN A 132 -3.62 3.42 10.56
CA ASN A 132 -3.82 2.82 11.87
C ASN A 132 -4.25 3.83 12.94
N THR A 133 -4.41 3.37 14.18
CA THR A 133 -4.65 4.23 15.35
C THR A 133 -3.65 3.87 16.46
N PRO A 134 -3.18 4.84 17.26
CA PRO A 134 -3.57 6.26 17.28
C PRO A 134 -2.66 7.18 16.45
N ASP A 135 -1.56 6.67 15.88
CA ASP A 135 -0.55 7.49 15.22
C ASP A 135 -0.46 7.13 13.74
N ASN A 136 -0.69 8.12 12.86
CA ASN A 136 -0.52 7.97 11.42
C ASN A 136 0.55 8.89 10.87
N PHE A 137 1.31 8.34 9.92
CA PHE A 137 2.38 9.06 9.26
C PHE A 137 2.23 8.99 7.75
N LEU A 138 2.74 10.03 7.09
CA LEU A 138 3.21 9.90 5.72
C LEU A 138 4.65 9.42 5.80
N ARG A 139 4.91 8.20 5.34
CA ARG A 139 6.25 7.57 5.35
C ARG A 139 6.90 7.72 3.98
N GLY A 140 8.22 7.79 3.94
CA GLY A 140 8.99 7.70 2.70
C GLY A 140 9.89 6.47 2.68
N LEU A 141 10.01 5.81 1.54
CA LEU A 141 10.99 4.74 1.29
C LEU A 141 11.87 5.13 0.11
N THR A 142 13.15 5.35 0.37
CA THR A 142 14.12 5.73 -0.67
C THR A 142 14.37 4.58 -1.64
N PRO A 143 14.86 4.85 -2.86
CA PRO A 143 15.31 3.80 -3.76
C PRO A 143 16.43 2.92 -3.18
N GLY A 144 17.13 3.38 -2.14
CA GLY A 144 18.14 2.62 -1.41
C GLY A 144 17.56 1.65 -0.37
N GLY A 145 16.24 1.69 -0.11
CA GLY A 145 15.58 0.87 0.89
C GLY A 145 15.49 1.50 2.28
N ASP A 146 15.86 2.79 2.43
CA ASP A 146 15.79 3.49 3.71
C ASP A 146 14.38 4.05 3.94
N LEU A 147 13.76 3.66 5.05
CA LEU A 147 12.48 4.20 5.50
C LEU A 147 12.69 5.44 6.38
N PHE A 148 11.85 6.45 6.23
CA PHE A 148 11.86 7.64 7.09
C PHE A 148 10.46 8.24 7.26
N ASP A 149 10.31 9.01 8.33
CA ASP A 149 9.10 9.74 8.66
C ASP A 149 9.11 11.06 7.89
N PHE A 150 8.18 11.24 6.95
CA PHE A 150 8.04 12.53 6.28
C PHE A 150 7.23 13.50 7.15
N CYS A 151 6.05 13.09 7.60
CA CYS A 151 5.29 13.84 8.59
C CYS A 151 4.36 12.93 9.40
N LYS A 152 3.96 13.43 10.57
CA LYS A 152 2.98 12.79 11.46
C LYS A 152 1.69 13.61 11.47
N ASN A 153 0.54 12.94 11.47
CA ASN A 153 -0.72 13.61 11.76
C ASN A 153 -0.77 14.02 13.24
N VAL A 154 -0.88 15.33 13.51
CA VAL A 154 -0.95 15.90 14.86
C VAL A 154 -2.24 16.68 15.11
N ILE A 155 -3.25 16.50 14.25
CA ILE A 155 -4.56 17.12 14.42
C ILE A 155 -5.19 16.59 15.72
N PRO A 156 -5.80 17.44 16.56
CA PRO A 156 -6.45 16.98 17.80
C PRO A 156 -7.51 15.90 17.54
N GLY A 157 -7.39 14.76 18.22
CA GLY A 157 -8.09 13.52 17.81
C GLY A 157 -7.34 12.82 16.68
N GLY A 158 -6.02 12.68 16.83
CA GLY A 158 -5.09 12.27 15.76
C GLY A 158 -5.15 10.79 15.36
N ASP A 159 -6.24 10.10 15.70
CA ASP A 159 -6.56 8.73 15.27
C ASP A 159 -7.11 8.66 13.84
N GLU A 160 -7.07 9.77 13.10
CA GLU A 160 -7.50 9.85 11.70
C GLU A 160 -6.34 9.53 10.74
N GLU A 161 -6.64 8.76 9.70
CA GLU A 161 -5.68 8.25 8.72
C GLU A 161 -5.28 9.31 7.68
N PHE A 162 -4.07 9.19 7.15
CA PHE A 162 -3.75 9.85 5.88
C PHE A 162 -4.45 9.09 4.76
N ALA A 163 -5.04 9.81 3.80
CA ALA A 163 -5.75 9.19 2.68
C ALA A 163 -5.46 9.92 1.36
N GLY A 164 -4.89 9.20 0.41
CA GLY A 164 -4.56 9.66 -0.93
C GLY A 164 -3.43 10.69 -0.92
N ALA A 165 -2.28 10.29 -1.45
CA ALA A 165 -1.16 11.17 -1.73
C ALA A 165 -0.90 11.21 -3.24
N THR A 166 -0.66 12.39 -3.82
CA THR A 166 -0.29 12.51 -5.23
C THR A 166 0.47 13.80 -5.51
N PHE A 167 1.36 13.76 -6.49
CA PHE A 167 2.07 14.94 -6.96
C PHE A 167 1.32 15.63 -8.10
N SER A 168 1.42 16.96 -8.13
CA SER A 168 1.11 17.74 -9.32
C SER A 168 1.92 17.25 -10.52
N ASN A 169 1.43 17.49 -11.74
CA ASN A 169 2.09 17.02 -12.96
C ASN A 169 3.50 17.59 -13.16
N ASP A 170 3.79 18.78 -12.62
CA ASP A 170 5.12 19.40 -12.60
C ASP A 170 6.02 18.91 -11.44
N GLY A 171 5.46 18.12 -10.51
CA GLY A 171 6.17 17.61 -9.34
C GLY A 171 6.47 18.66 -8.27
N GLU A 172 5.88 19.86 -8.35
CA GLU A 172 6.19 20.96 -7.42
C GLU A 172 5.30 20.98 -6.17
N THR A 173 4.16 20.28 -6.20
CA THR A 173 3.21 20.22 -5.10
C THR A 173 2.80 18.78 -4.80
N LEU A 174 2.93 18.37 -3.54
CA LEU A 174 2.30 17.17 -3.02
C LEU A 174 0.90 17.55 -2.51
N TYR A 175 -0.11 16.83 -2.97
CA TYR A 175 -1.44 16.84 -2.37
C TYR A 175 -1.59 15.60 -1.51
N VAL A 176 -2.08 15.78 -0.28
CA VAL A 176 -2.38 14.67 0.64
C VAL A 176 -3.61 15.01 1.45
N ASN A 177 -4.45 14.03 1.77
CA ASN A 177 -5.64 14.25 2.59
C ASN A 177 -5.56 13.53 3.94
N ILE A 178 -6.40 13.99 4.86
CA ILE A 178 -6.78 13.27 6.08
C ILE A 178 -8.20 12.79 5.87
N GLN A 179 -8.41 11.48 6.00
CA GLN A 179 -9.73 10.87 6.06
C GLN A 179 -10.11 10.71 7.51
N GLY A 180 -11.21 11.34 7.88
CA GLY A 180 -11.63 11.41 9.26
C GLY A 180 -12.98 12.08 9.40
N ARG A 181 -13.33 12.43 10.63
CA ARG A 181 -14.57 13.15 10.95
C ARG A 181 -14.63 14.49 10.22
N VAL A 182 -13.49 15.15 10.06
CA VAL A 182 -13.35 16.35 9.23
C VAL A 182 -12.30 16.06 8.16
N GLY A 183 -12.76 15.78 6.94
CA GLY A 183 -11.86 15.62 5.80
C GLY A 183 -11.07 16.91 5.54
N ILE A 184 -9.75 16.80 5.44
CA ILE A 184 -8.84 17.92 5.19
C ILE A 184 -7.93 17.58 4.03
N SER A 185 -7.74 18.53 3.11
CA SER A 185 -6.78 18.40 2.01
C SER A 185 -5.65 19.41 2.19
N PHE A 186 -4.41 18.92 2.05
CA PHE A 186 -3.19 19.72 2.08
C PHE A 186 -2.62 19.86 0.68
N ALA A 187 -2.05 21.04 0.41
CA ALA A 187 -1.12 21.27 -0.68
C ALA A 187 0.23 21.63 -0.05
N ILE A 188 1.25 20.84 -0.33
CA ILE A 188 2.59 20.97 0.26
C ILE A 188 3.55 21.29 -0.89
N TRP A 189 4.06 22.51 -0.89
CA TRP A 189 5.03 22.96 -1.87
C TRP A 189 6.42 22.44 -1.55
N GLY A 190 7.19 22.19 -2.61
CA GLY A 190 8.55 21.67 -2.55
C GLY A 190 9.57 22.58 -1.85
N PRO A 191 10.85 22.19 -1.92
CA PRO A 191 11.51 21.90 -3.19
C PRO A 191 11.73 20.40 -3.46
N TRP A 192 10.70 19.67 -3.91
CA TRP A 192 10.71 18.21 -4.13
C TRP A 192 11.77 17.70 -5.10
N GLN A 193 12.29 18.57 -5.97
CA GLN A 193 13.41 18.28 -6.85
C GLN A 193 14.73 18.05 -6.09
N ASN A 194 14.81 18.48 -4.82
CA ASN A 194 15.93 18.17 -3.92
C ASN A 194 15.71 16.84 -3.18
N GLY A 195 14.45 16.37 -3.12
CA GLY A 195 13.99 15.24 -2.33
C GLY A 195 12.87 15.66 -1.38
N PRO A 196 12.13 14.67 -0.84
CA PRO A 196 11.26 14.87 0.32
C PRO A 196 12.06 15.18 1.59
#